data_AF-A0A968ZRR3-F1
#
_entry.id   AF-A0A968ZRR3-F1
#
_cell.length_a   1.000
_cell.length_b   1.000
_cell.length_c   1.000
_cell.angle_alpha   90.00
_cell.angle_beta   90.00
_cell.angle_gamma   90.00
#
_symmetry.space_group_name_H-M   'P 1'
#
loop_
_entity.id
_entity.type
_entity.pdbx_description
1 polymer ?
#
loop_
_entity_poly.entity_id
_entity_poly.type
_entity_poly.pdbx_seq_one_letter_code
_entity_poly.pdbx_strand_id
1 'polypeptide(L)'
;MTDTAVKITTDNPKLITVVPFPGTYGSWFDLDEVTPDPDMSEKQIEAFWESFDFSAWINELAKEYTSLYSAELSDILQDRYDTSGEYPDLLVFESVTSPRQYNFSTDTIYAYIKPKFVELLYSYATKNTDLLQHVITERLTPYPGFSPSYSNRIEDWLDRNPLEFDHNEIETLILVLLLDPNGGDLAEQTPQSDIEDTILEYIYCNTDLLTVG
;
A
#
# COMPACT_ATOMS: atom_id res chain seq x y z
N MET A 1 2.17 17.40 25.69
CA MET A 1 2.59 16.78 24.41
C MET A 1 1.53 17.16 23.41
N THR A 2 1.86 18.07 22.50
CA THR A 2 0.90 18.66 21.55
C THR A 2 0.72 17.71 20.38
N ASP A 3 -0.46 17.09 20.37
CA ASP A 3 -1.05 16.36 19.26
C ASP A 3 -1.06 17.28 18.03
N THR A 4 -0.15 17.00 17.09
CA THR A 4 -0.04 17.77 15.85
C THR A 4 -0.81 17.00 14.79
N ALA A 5 -2.14 17.06 14.89
CA ALA A 5 -3.01 16.68 13.79
C ALA A 5 -2.67 17.58 12.58
N VAL A 6 -1.96 17.02 11.61
CA VAL A 6 -1.70 17.66 10.33
C VAL A 6 -3.05 17.94 9.69
N LYS A 7 -3.49 19.19 9.73
CA LYS A 7 -4.65 19.65 8.96
C LYS A 7 -4.29 19.54 7.48
N ILE A 8 -4.76 18.46 6.87
CA ILE A 8 -4.73 18.27 5.43
C ILE A 8 -5.63 19.35 4.81
N THR A 9 -5.03 20.38 4.21
CA THR A 9 -5.75 21.42 3.49
C THR A 9 -6.08 20.95 2.06
N THR A 10 -7.30 21.23 1.64
CA THR A 10 -7.92 20.89 0.33
C THR A 10 -7.36 21.68 -0.87
N ASP A 11 -6.26 22.41 -0.70
CA ASP A 11 -5.78 23.38 -1.69
C ASP A 11 -4.75 22.82 -2.69
N ASN A 12 -4.39 21.54 -2.57
CA ASN A 12 -3.61 20.84 -3.58
C ASN A 12 -4.45 19.70 -4.18
N PRO A 13 -4.60 19.62 -5.52
CA PRO A 13 -5.23 18.46 -6.14
C PRO A 13 -4.50 17.20 -5.68
N LYS A 14 -5.26 16.20 -5.25
CA LYS A 14 -4.76 14.89 -4.83
C LYS A 14 -5.36 13.84 -5.77
N LEU A 15 -4.51 12.94 -6.24
CA LEU A 15 -4.90 11.75 -6.99
C LEU A 15 -5.02 10.58 -6.00
N ILE A 16 -5.70 9.51 -6.40
CA ILE A 16 -5.84 8.29 -5.58
C ILE A 16 -4.99 7.19 -6.23
N THR A 17 -4.27 6.44 -5.41
CA THR A 17 -3.57 5.21 -5.79
C THR A 17 -3.99 4.07 -4.87
N VAL A 18 -3.68 2.84 -5.29
CA VAL A 18 -3.67 1.68 -4.40
C VAL A 18 -2.27 1.52 -3.79
N VAL A 19 -2.24 1.14 -2.52
CA VAL A 19 -1.01 0.71 -1.83
C VAL A 19 -0.92 -0.82 -1.95
N PRO A 20 0.17 -1.39 -2.51
CA PRO A 20 0.38 -2.82 -2.52
C PRO A 20 0.31 -3.40 -1.10
N PHE A 21 -0.73 -4.19 -0.85
CA PHE A 21 -1.05 -4.77 0.45
C PHE A 21 -1.46 -6.23 0.24
N PRO A 22 -0.85 -7.19 0.96
CA PRO A 22 -1.22 -8.61 0.83
C PRO A 22 -2.66 -8.90 1.29
N GLY A 23 -3.26 -7.97 2.04
CA GLY A 23 -4.53 -8.17 2.71
C GLY A 23 -4.36 -8.74 4.11
N THR A 24 -5.47 -8.99 4.76
CA THR A 24 -5.53 -9.65 6.07
C THR A 24 -5.76 -11.15 5.95
N TYR A 25 -6.53 -11.60 4.98
CA TYR A 25 -6.86 -13.02 4.87
C TYR A 25 -5.69 -13.85 4.30
N GLY A 26 -5.19 -14.82 5.07
CA GLY A 26 -4.13 -15.73 4.65
C GLY A 26 -2.76 -15.07 4.48
N SER A 27 -2.55 -13.92 5.11
CA SER A 27 -1.29 -13.18 5.13
C SER A 27 -0.72 -13.12 6.56
N TRP A 28 0.42 -12.46 6.72
CA TRP A 28 0.97 -12.15 8.05
C TRP A 28 0.08 -11.22 8.88
N PHE A 29 -0.84 -10.50 8.23
CA PHE A 29 -1.84 -9.67 8.91
C PHE A 29 -3.15 -10.42 9.14
N ASP A 30 -3.16 -11.76 9.20
CA ASP A 30 -4.39 -12.47 9.53
C ASP A 30 -4.80 -12.23 10.98
N LEU A 31 -6.10 -12.23 11.24
CA LEU A 31 -6.63 -12.16 12.59
C LEU A 31 -6.15 -13.32 13.45
N ASP A 32 -5.86 -14.47 12.84
CA ASP A 32 -5.28 -15.61 13.53
C ASP A 32 -3.89 -15.30 14.11
N GLU A 33 -3.19 -14.29 13.58
CA GLU A 33 -1.91 -13.79 14.10
C GLU A 33 -2.10 -12.76 15.23
N VAL A 34 -3.32 -12.24 15.43
CA VAL A 34 -3.62 -11.35 16.55
C VAL A 34 -3.77 -12.19 17.83
N THR A 35 -2.68 -12.29 18.60
CA THR A 35 -2.71 -13.01 19.88
C THR A 35 -3.06 -12.07 21.04
N PRO A 36 -4.09 -12.40 21.85
CA PRO A 36 -4.31 -11.73 23.14
C PRO A 36 -3.08 -11.83 24.03
N ASP A 37 -2.93 -10.90 24.97
CA ASP A 37 -1.82 -10.91 25.93
C ASP A 37 -1.71 -12.28 26.64
N PRO A 38 -0.52 -12.92 26.64
CA PRO A 38 -0.32 -14.25 27.21
C PRO A 38 -0.67 -14.36 28.70
N ASP A 39 -0.70 -13.23 29.43
CA ASP A 39 -1.07 -13.17 30.84
C ASP A 39 -2.61 -13.09 31.06
N MET A 40 -3.41 -13.02 30.00
CA MET A 40 -4.88 -13.02 30.08
C MET A 40 -5.43 -14.40 30.47
N SER A 41 -6.38 -14.42 31.41
CA SER A 41 -7.18 -15.63 31.67
C SER A 41 -8.11 -15.95 30.50
N GLU A 42 -8.57 -17.21 30.38
CA GLU A 42 -9.54 -17.64 29.36
C GLU A 42 -10.77 -16.72 29.28
N LYS A 43 -11.28 -16.27 30.43
CA LYS A 43 -12.42 -15.34 30.51
C LYS A 43 -12.09 -13.94 29.96
N GLN A 44 -10.86 -13.48 30.13
CA GLN A 44 -10.41 -12.20 29.58
C GLN A 44 -10.22 -12.32 28.05
N ILE A 45 -9.71 -13.44 27.57
CA ILE A 45 -9.58 -13.73 26.14
C ILE A 45 -10.95 -13.77 25.45
N GLU A 46 -11.93 -14.43 26.06
CA GLU A 46 -13.31 -14.46 25.54
C GLU A 46 -13.90 -13.05 25.46
N ALA A 47 -13.76 -12.26 26.52
CA ALA A 47 -14.24 -10.87 26.54
C ALA A 47 -13.52 -9.96 25.53
N PHE A 48 -12.23 -10.19 25.28
CA PHE A 48 -11.47 -9.50 24.23
C PHE A 48 -12.10 -9.76 22.86
N TRP A 49 -12.29 -11.02 22.50
CA TRP A 49 -12.86 -11.37 21.19
C TRP A 49 -14.33 -10.95 21.03
N GLU A 50 -15.12 -10.96 22.11
CA GLU A 50 -16.49 -10.42 22.09
C GLU A 50 -16.54 -8.90 21.84
N SER A 51 -15.49 -8.18 22.23
CA SER A 51 -15.38 -6.72 22.10
C SER A 51 -14.45 -6.25 20.99
N PHE A 52 -13.89 -7.18 20.21
CA PHE A 52 -12.94 -6.86 19.14
C PHE A 52 -13.64 -6.19 17.96
N ASP A 53 -13.19 -5.00 17.58
CA ASP A 53 -13.69 -4.29 16.41
C ASP A 53 -12.74 -4.46 15.22
N PHE A 54 -13.04 -5.44 14.38
CA PHE A 54 -12.28 -5.71 13.15
C PHE A 54 -12.18 -4.49 12.24
N SER A 55 -13.26 -3.69 12.14
CA SER A 55 -13.28 -2.53 11.25
C SER A 55 -12.37 -1.42 11.78
N ALA A 56 -12.31 -1.22 13.10
CA ALA A 56 -11.36 -0.32 13.72
C ALA A 56 -9.92 -0.82 13.54
N TRP A 57 -9.67 -2.10 13.82
CA TRP A 57 -8.36 -2.72 13.67
C TRP A 57 -7.80 -2.62 12.25
N ILE A 58 -8.57 -3.00 11.22
CA ILE A 58 -8.09 -2.93 9.82
C ILE A 58 -7.86 -1.49 9.37
N ASN A 59 -8.63 -0.53 9.89
CA ASN A 59 -8.39 0.89 9.59
C ASN A 59 -7.08 1.39 10.20
N GLU A 60 -6.78 1.04 11.46
CA GLU A 60 -5.51 1.43 12.08
C GLU A 60 -4.31 0.73 11.43
N LEU A 61 -4.44 -0.57 11.13
CA LEU A 61 -3.46 -1.32 10.36
C LEU A 61 -3.18 -0.65 9.01
N ALA A 62 -4.21 -0.34 8.24
CA ALA A 62 -4.04 0.25 6.92
C ALA A 62 -3.44 1.66 6.96
N LYS A 63 -3.72 2.44 8.00
CA LYS A 63 -3.08 3.75 8.23
C LYS A 63 -1.59 3.60 8.48
N GLU A 64 -1.20 2.73 9.40
CA GLU A 64 0.20 2.49 9.74
C GLU A 64 0.96 1.92 8.55
N TYR A 65 0.37 0.93 7.86
CA TYR A 65 0.92 0.37 6.64
C TYR A 65 1.17 1.44 5.57
N THR A 66 0.20 2.32 5.33
CA THR A 66 0.36 3.41 4.36
C THR A 66 1.49 4.37 4.75
N SER A 67 1.63 4.65 6.05
CA SER A 67 2.68 5.54 6.58
C SER A 67 4.07 4.96 6.34
N LEU A 68 4.29 3.70 6.73
CA LEU A 68 5.58 3.01 6.57
C LEU A 68 5.92 2.81 5.09
N TYR A 69 4.94 2.38 4.29
CA TYR A 69 5.10 2.25 2.85
C TYR A 69 5.42 3.60 2.18
N SER A 70 4.81 4.69 2.66
CA SER A 70 5.14 6.04 2.17
C SER A 70 6.59 6.44 2.50
N ALA A 71 7.09 6.08 3.68
CA ALA A 71 8.46 6.39 4.09
C ALA A 71 9.46 5.62 3.23
N GLU A 72 9.23 4.33 3.02
CA GLU A 72 10.06 3.48 2.18
C GLU A 72 10.11 3.96 0.73
N LEU A 73 8.95 4.31 0.15
CA LEU A 73 8.90 4.90 -1.19
C LEU A 73 9.65 6.23 -1.28
N SER A 74 9.61 7.03 -0.21
CA SER A 74 10.36 8.29 -0.14
C SER A 74 11.87 8.03 -0.18
N ASP A 75 12.35 6.99 0.51
CA ASP A 75 13.77 6.62 0.53
C ASP A 75 14.22 6.07 -0.83
N ILE A 76 13.42 5.20 -1.45
CA ILE A 76 13.69 4.70 -2.80
C ILE A 76 13.74 5.85 -3.81
N LEU A 77 12.77 6.78 -3.80
CA LEU A 77 12.80 7.93 -4.71
C LEU A 77 14.04 8.81 -4.50
N GLN A 78 14.45 9.01 -3.26
CA GLN A 78 15.65 9.79 -2.94
C GLN A 78 16.91 9.14 -3.54
N ASP A 79 17.06 7.82 -3.39
CA ASP A 79 18.15 7.06 -4.00
C ASP A 79 18.12 7.16 -5.53
N ARG A 80 16.96 6.90 -6.16
CA ARG A 80 16.82 6.89 -7.63
C ARG A 80 17.09 8.26 -8.28
N TYR A 81 16.78 9.35 -7.58
CA TYR A 81 16.93 10.71 -8.11
C TYR A 81 18.16 11.45 -7.56
N ASP A 82 18.97 10.82 -6.69
CA ASP A 82 20.09 11.45 -5.98
C ASP A 82 19.66 12.78 -5.34
N THR A 83 18.49 12.77 -4.67
CA THR A 83 17.92 13.96 -4.03
C THR A 83 18.03 13.84 -2.51
N SER A 84 18.49 14.91 -1.85
CA SER A 84 18.53 15.00 -0.39
C SER A 84 17.19 15.44 0.24
N GLY A 85 16.09 15.30 -0.49
CA GLY A 85 14.79 15.84 -0.10
C GLY A 85 13.91 14.77 0.50
N GLU A 86 13.50 14.94 1.76
CA GLU A 86 12.48 14.07 2.35
C GLU A 86 11.13 14.33 1.67
N TYR A 87 10.40 13.26 1.39
CA TYR A 87 9.03 13.31 0.89
C TYR A 87 8.05 12.80 1.94
N PRO A 88 7.96 13.46 3.12
CA PRO A 88 6.94 13.11 4.10
C PRO A 88 5.57 13.32 3.45
N ASP A 89 4.66 12.38 3.68
CA ASP A 89 3.34 12.37 3.06
C ASP A 89 3.38 12.22 1.52
N LEU A 90 4.26 11.35 1.01
CA LEU A 90 4.21 10.89 -0.38
C LEU A 90 2.86 10.23 -0.64
N LEU A 91 2.49 9.29 0.25
CA LEU A 91 1.16 8.72 0.35
C LEU A 91 0.52 9.14 1.66
N VAL A 92 -0.78 9.38 1.62
CA VAL A 92 -1.59 9.64 2.81
C VAL A 92 -2.79 8.72 2.76
N PHE A 93 -2.99 7.93 3.82
CA PHE A 93 -4.13 7.02 3.93
C PHE A 93 -5.45 7.72 3.62
N GLU A 94 -6.27 7.07 2.81
CA GLU A 94 -7.62 7.53 2.45
C GLU A 94 -8.67 6.60 3.03
N SER A 95 -8.64 5.33 2.62
CA SER A 95 -9.56 4.31 3.10
C SER A 95 -8.98 2.91 2.89
N VAL A 96 -9.58 1.94 3.58
CA VAL A 96 -9.39 0.52 3.30
C VAL A 96 -10.74 -0.09 2.97
N THR A 97 -10.79 -0.89 1.90
CA THR A 97 -11.98 -1.63 1.50
C THR A 97 -11.74 -3.12 1.67
N SER A 98 -12.47 -3.72 2.61
CA SER A 98 -12.50 -5.16 2.83
C SER A 98 -13.65 -5.80 2.06
N PRO A 99 -13.41 -6.85 1.26
CA PRO A 99 -14.47 -7.56 0.58
C PRO A 99 -15.34 -8.34 1.56
N ARG A 100 -16.63 -8.53 1.23
CA ARG A 100 -17.52 -9.36 2.05
C ARG A 100 -17.13 -10.85 2.07
N GLN A 101 -16.44 -11.30 1.02
CA GLN A 101 -15.97 -12.67 0.86
C GLN A 101 -14.59 -12.64 0.19
N TYR A 102 -13.61 -13.29 0.82
CA TYR A 102 -12.21 -13.29 0.39
C TYR A 102 -11.87 -14.32 -0.71
N ASN A 103 -12.88 -14.87 -1.40
CA ASN A 103 -12.66 -15.94 -2.37
C ASN A 103 -11.99 -15.47 -3.68
N PHE A 104 -12.04 -14.18 -3.99
CA PHE A 104 -11.58 -13.62 -5.27
C PHE A 104 -10.89 -12.25 -5.17
N SER A 105 -10.86 -11.66 -3.98
CA SER A 105 -10.33 -10.32 -3.72
C SER A 105 -9.86 -10.24 -2.29
N THR A 106 -8.89 -9.36 -2.05
CA THR A 106 -8.37 -9.08 -0.72
C THR A 106 -8.63 -7.63 -0.34
N ASP A 107 -8.23 -7.23 0.87
CA ASP A 107 -8.36 -5.85 1.32
C ASP A 107 -7.58 -4.91 0.41
N THR A 108 -8.18 -3.79 0.03
CA THR A 108 -7.53 -2.77 -0.82
C THR A 108 -7.36 -1.49 -0.03
N ILE A 109 -6.10 -1.03 0.11
CA ILE A 109 -5.77 0.23 0.75
C ILE A 109 -5.67 1.31 -0.31
N TYR A 110 -6.48 2.36 -0.17
CA TYR A 110 -6.44 3.56 -1.00
C TYR A 110 -5.66 4.66 -0.28
N ALA A 111 -4.82 5.34 -1.04
CA ALA A 111 -4.04 6.48 -0.54
C ALA A 111 -4.09 7.66 -1.50
N TYR A 112 -4.06 8.86 -0.93
CA TYR A 112 -3.85 10.08 -1.68
C TYR A 112 -2.38 10.26 -2.05
N ILE A 113 -2.13 10.70 -3.28
CA ILE A 113 -0.80 11.08 -3.78
C ILE A 113 -0.87 12.45 -4.46
N LYS A 114 0.18 13.26 -4.30
CA LYS A 114 0.27 14.59 -4.91
C LYS A 114 0.67 14.45 -6.40
N PRO A 115 0.10 15.27 -7.32
CA PRO A 115 0.42 15.26 -8.75
C PRO A 115 1.92 15.27 -9.07
N LYS A 116 2.70 16.09 -8.35
CA LYS A 116 4.16 16.14 -8.52
C LYS A 116 4.85 14.77 -8.35
N PHE A 117 4.32 13.91 -7.47
CA PHE A 117 4.88 12.59 -7.23
C PHE A 117 4.47 11.61 -8.32
N VAL A 118 3.23 11.71 -8.82
CA VAL A 118 2.79 10.96 -10.00
C VAL A 118 3.64 11.31 -11.23
N GLU A 119 3.95 12.59 -11.43
CA GLU A 119 4.86 13.04 -12.48
C GLU A 119 6.29 12.50 -12.31
N LEU A 120 6.80 12.44 -11.07
CA LEU A 120 8.11 11.84 -10.79
C LEU A 120 8.10 10.33 -11.08
N LEU A 121 7.11 9.59 -10.59
CA LEU A 121 6.95 8.16 -10.85
C LEU A 121 6.85 7.89 -12.37
N TYR A 122 6.07 8.68 -13.08
CA TYR A 122 5.95 8.59 -14.53
C TYR A 122 7.29 8.91 -15.23
N SER A 123 8.00 9.94 -14.78
CA SER A 123 9.33 10.28 -15.31
C SER A 123 10.33 9.15 -15.10
N TYR A 124 10.28 8.46 -13.95
CA TYR A 124 11.11 7.28 -13.69
C TYR A 124 10.75 6.13 -14.63
N ALA A 125 9.46 5.79 -14.72
CA ALA A 125 8.98 4.68 -15.53
C ALA A 125 9.28 4.87 -17.03
N THR A 126 9.13 6.09 -17.55
CA THR A 126 9.43 6.43 -18.96
C THR A 126 10.93 6.46 -19.28
N LYS A 127 11.81 6.63 -18.28
CA LYS A 127 13.25 6.43 -18.46
C LYS A 127 13.64 4.94 -18.41
N ASN A 128 12.80 4.10 -17.81
CA ASN A 128 13.00 2.67 -17.63
C ASN A 128 11.89 1.89 -18.33
N THR A 129 11.70 2.13 -19.63
CA THR A 129 10.59 1.57 -20.42
C THR A 129 10.55 0.04 -20.40
N ASP A 130 11.70 -0.62 -20.27
CA ASP A 130 11.76 -2.08 -20.18
C ASP A 130 11.12 -2.59 -18.89
N LEU A 131 11.36 -1.92 -17.75
CA LEU A 131 10.69 -2.21 -16.48
C LEU A 131 9.20 -1.91 -16.57
N LEU A 132 8.83 -0.77 -17.14
CA LEU A 132 7.42 -0.40 -17.33
C LEU A 132 6.68 -1.44 -18.19
N GLN A 133 7.26 -1.86 -19.32
CA GLN A 133 6.68 -2.90 -20.16
C GLN A 133 6.59 -4.23 -19.41
N HIS A 134 7.60 -4.59 -18.61
CA HIS A 134 7.57 -5.81 -17.81
C HIS A 134 6.39 -5.78 -16.82
N VAL A 135 6.26 -4.73 -16.01
CA VAL A 135 5.15 -4.59 -15.03
C VAL A 135 3.78 -4.58 -15.71
N ILE A 136 3.62 -3.83 -16.81
CA ILE A 136 2.38 -3.80 -17.59
C ILE A 136 2.05 -5.21 -18.10
N THR A 137 3.03 -5.95 -18.61
CA THR A 137 2.84 -7.29 -19.16
C THR A 137 2.42 -8.27 -18.08
N GLU A 138 3.13 -8.30 -16.95
CA GLU A 138 2.80 -9.21 -15.83
C GLU A 138 1.41 -8.94 -15.27
N ARG A 139 1.04 -7.66 -15.12
CA ARG A 139 -0.28 -7.28 -14.58
C ARG A 139 -1.44 -7.47 -15.56
N LEU A 140 -1.20 -7.24 -16.85
CA LEU A 140 -2.25 -7.05 -17.85
C LEU A 140 -2.17 -8.04 -19.02
N THR A 141 -1.38 -9.11 -18.92
CA THR A 141 -1.44 -10.20 -19.88
C THR A 141 -2.68 -11.06 -19.60
N PRO A 142 -3.61 -11.20 -20.56
CA PRO A 142 -4.75 -12.08 -20.39
C PRO A 142 -4.32 -13.54 -20.25
N TYR A 143 -4.98 -14.28 -19.36
CA TYR A 143 -4.83 -15.73 -19.22
C TYR A 143 -6.20 -16.36 -18.94
N PRO A 144 -6.38 -17.70 -19.06
CA PRO A 144 -7.68 -18.31 -18.85
C PRO A 144 -8.26 -17.97 -17.47
N GLY A 145 -9.41 -17.28 -17.45
CA GLY A 145 -10.05 -16.79 -16.22
C GLY A 145 -9.74 -15.32 -15.87
N PHE A 146 -8.84 -14.66 -16.59
CA PHE A 146 -8.48 -13.26 -16.41
C PHE A 146 -8.42 -12.52 -17.75
N SER A 147 -9.27 -11.51 -17.90
CA SER A 147 -9.26 -10.60 -19.05
C SER A 147 -9.16 -9.17 -18.53
N PRO A 148 -7.99 -8.53 -18.63
CA PRO A 148 -7.79 -7.18 -18.14
C PRO A 148 -8.59 -6.17 -18.99
N SER A 149 -9.09 -5.12 -18.32
CA SER A 149 -9.76 -3.99 -18.96
C SER A 149 -8.77 -2.98 -19.57
N TYR A 150 -7.50 -3.08 -19.21
CA TYR A 150 -6.43 -2.16 -19.60
C TYR A 150 -5.59 -2.75 -20.75
N SER A 151 -4.99 -1.88 -21.56
CA SER A 151 -4.05 -2.30 -22.60
C SER A 151 -2.71 -2.71 -22.01
N ASN A 152 -2.13 -3.80 -22.52
CA ASN A 152 -0.80 -4.26 -22.17
C ASN A 152 0.31 -3.70 -23.09
N ARG A 153 -0.03 -2.76 -23.97
CA ARG A 153 0.92 -2.11 -24.88
C ARG A 153 1.47 -0.84 -24.26
N ILE A 154 2.79 -0.74 -24.12
CA ILE A 154 3.43 0.44 -23.53
C ILE A 154 3.11 1.75 -24.26
N GLU A 155 2.87 1.72 -25.58
CA GLU A 155 2.53 2.94 -26.33
C GLU A 155 1.26 3.62 -25.80
N ASP A 156 0.27 2.82 -25.39
CA ASP A 156 -1.01 3.33 -24.87
C ASP A 156 -0.85 4.02 -23.50
N TRP A 157 0.27 3.77 -22.82
CA TRP A 157 0.64 4.41 -21.56
C TRP A 157 1.48 5.66 -21.77
N LEU A 158 2.44 5.62 -22.71
CA LEU A 158 3.37 6.73 -22.97
C LEU A 158 2.71 7.96 -23.61
N ASP A 159 1.61 7.76 -24.35
CA ASP A 159 0.90 8.83 -25.06
C ASP A 159 -0.09 9.61 -24.19
N ARG A 160 -0.26 9.22 -22.91
CA ARG A 160 -1.27 9.78 -22.01
C ARG A 160 -0.68 10.73 -20.97
N ASN A 161 -1.52 11.64 -20.49
CA ASN A 161 -1.18 12.49 -19.36
C ASN A 161 -1.24 11.66 -18.05
N PRO A 162 -0.14 11.54 -17.28
CA PRO A 162 -0.13 10.75 -16.06
C PRO A 162 -1.05 11.30 -14.96
N LEU A 163 -1.47 12.57 -15.04
CA LEU A 163 -2.45 13.15 -14.12
C LEU A 163 -3.90 12.73 -14.41
N GLU A 164 -4.14 12.04 -15.53
CA GLU A 164 -5.42 11.43 -15.89
C GLU A 164 -5.43 9.91 -15.61
N PHE A 165 -4.37 9.39 -15.01
CA PHE A 165 -4.29 7.98 -14.63
C PHE A 165 -5.24 7.69 -13.48
N ASP A 166 -5.88 6.53 -13.52
CA ASP A 166 -6.63 6.02 -12.38
C ASP A 166 -5.71 5.39 -11.31
N HIS A 167 -6.30 4.89 -10.24
CA HIS A 167 -5.56 4.34 -9.11
C HIS A 167 -4.72 3.09 -9.45
N ASN A 168 -5.16 2.27 -10.39
CA ASN A 168 -4.44 1.06 -10.82
C ASN A 168 -3.26 1.43 -11.72
N GLU A 169 -3.46 2.45 -12.56
CA GLU A 169 -2.41 2.97 -13.43
C GLU A 169 -1.32 3.68 -12.61
N ILE A 170 -1.69 4.44 -11.58
CA ILE A 170 -0.71 5.04 -10.65
C ILE A 170 0.00 3.96 -9.83
N GLU A 171 -0.70 2.94 -9.33
CA GLU A 171 -0.08 1.81 -8.65
C GLU A 171 0.94 1.09 -9.54
N THR A 172 0.64 0.96 -10.84
CA THR A 172 1.57 0.39 -11.83
C THR A 172 2.88 1.18 -11.87
N LEU A 173 2.83 2.51 -11.82
CA LEU A 173 4.04 3.34 -11.76
C LEU A 173 4.82 3.16 -10.45
N ILE A 174 4.12 2.95 -9.33
CA ILE A 174 4.76 2.64 -8.04
C ILE A 174 5.51 1.32 -8.12
N LEU A 175 4.90 0.26 -8.66
CA LEU A 175 5.57 -1.04 -8.80
C LEU A 175 6.83 -0.96 -9.68
N VAL A 176 6.81 -0.13 -10.73
CA VAL A 176 8.00 0.10 -11.56
C VAL A 176 9.13 0.72 -10.76
N LEU A 177 8.82 1.63 -9.83
CA LEU A 177 9.83 2.25 -8.97
C LEU A 177 10.47 1.23 -8.01
N LEU A 178 9.66 0.30 -7.49
CA LEU A 178 10.12 -0.74 -6.56
C LEU A 178 11.08 -1.74 -7.22
N LEU A 179 10.96 -1.97 -8.52
CA LEU A 179 11.84 -2.89 -9.22
C LEU A 179 13.28 -2.36 -9.26
N ASP A 180 14.23 -3.24 -8.96
CA ASP A 180 15.65 -3.01 -9.20
C ASP A 180 15.92 -3.10 -10.71
N PRO A 181 16.41 -2.03 -11.36
CA PRO A 181 16.83 -2.08 -12.76
C PRO A 181 17.95 -3.09 -13.04
N ASN A 182 18.64 -3.60 -12.01
CA ASN A 182 19.67 -4.64 -12.14
C ASN A 182 19.14 -6.08 -12.03
N GLY A 183 17.83 -6.27 -11.84
CA GLY A 183 17.13 -7.54 -12.02
C GLY A 183 16.72 -8.27 -10.74
N GLY A 184 15.46 -8.74 -10.74
CA GLY A 184 14.87 -9.73 -9.83
C GLY A 184 13.36 -9.81 -10.07
N ASP A 185 12.70 -10.78 -9.45
CA ASP A 185 11.27 -11.07 -9.66
C ASP A 185 10.39 -10.03 -8.96
N LEU A 186 9.26 -9.64 -9.58
CA LEU A 186 8.28 -8.70 -9.00
C LEU A 186 7.80 -9.15 -7.62
N ALA A 187 7.68 -10.47 -7.42
CA ALA A 187 7.26 -11.08 -6.17
C ALA A 187 8.32 -11.03 -5.06
N GLU A 188 9.59 -10.78 -5.40
CA GLU A 188 10.72 -10.80 -4.45
C GLU A 188 11.24 -9.39 -4.11
N GLN A 189 10.75 -8.34 -4.78
CA GLN A 189 11.32 -6.98 -4.71
C GLN A 189 10.40 -5.91 -4.12
N THR A 190 9.24 -6.29 -3.60
CA THR A 190 8.42 -5.36 -2.81
C THR A 190 9.06 -5.17 -1.43
N PRO A 191 9.07 -3.96 -0.83
CA PRO A 191 9.54 -3.73 0.55
C PRO A 191 8.68 -4.39 1.64
N GLN A 192 7.86 -5.34 1.22
CA GLN A 192 6.74 -5.88 1.96
C GLN A 192 7.21 -6.61 3.22
N SER A 193 8.34 -7.32 3.19
CA SER A 193 8.86 -8.03 4.36
C SER A 193 9.24 -7.12 5.52
N ASP A 194 9.95 -6.02 5.22
CA ASP A 194 10.47 -5.12 6.26
C ASP A 194 9.35 -4.27 6.86
N ILE A 195 8.36 -3.92 6.03
CA ILE A 195 7.12 -3.27 6.45
C ILE A 195 6.25 -4.23 7.28
N GLU A 196 6.12 -5.49 6.87
CA GLU A 196 5.38 -6.54 7.58
C GLU A 196 5.90 -6.72 9.01
N ASP A 197 7.20 -6.94 9.18
CA ASP A 197 7.81 -7.14 10.50
C ASP A 197 7.59 -5.94 11.43
N THR A 198 7.78 -4.73 10.91
CA THR A 198 7.61 -3.48 11.68
C THR A 198 6.15 -3.29 12.14
N ILE A 199 5.20 -3.59 11.25
CA ILE A 199 3.77 -3.44 11.55
C ILE A 199 3.32 -4.48 12.55
N LEU A 200 3.79 -5.72 12.44
CA LEU A 200 3.46 -6.76 13.42
C LEU A 200 3.91 -6.32 14.81
N GLU A 201 5.15 -5.83 14.96
CA GLU A 201 5.63 -5.30 16.24
C GLU A 201 4.74 -4.15 16.74
N TYR A 202 4.35 -3.22 15.86
CA TYR A 202 3.43 -2.13 16.21
C TYR A 202 2.07 -2.64 16.70
N ILE A 203 1.44 -3.59 16.01
CA ILE A 203 0.14 -4.15 16.39
C ILE A 203 0.25 -4.86 17.74
N TYR A 204 1.27 -5.70 17.93
CA TYR A 204 1.49 -6.42 19.19
C TYR A 204 1.66 -5.47 20.37
N CYS A 205 2.31 -4.32 20.17
CA CYS A 205 2.51 -3.32 21.22
C CYS A 205 1.27 -2.44 21.50
N ASN A 206 0.24 -2.47 20.64
CA ASN A 206 -0.91 -1.56 20.72
C ASN A 206 -2.27 -2.28 20.71
N THR A 207 -2.33 -3.53 21.20
CA THR A 207 -3.57 -4.34 21.25
C THR A 207 -4.72 -3.67 22.02
N ASP A 208 -4.41 -2.77 22.96
CA ASP A 208 -5.40 -1.99 23.72
C ASP A 208 -6.21 -1.01 22.84
N LEU A 209 -5.73 -0.65 21.64
CA LEU A 209 -6.46 0.18 20.69
C LEU A 209 -7.59 -0.58 19.97
N LEU A 210 -7.67 -1.91 20.15
CA LEU A 210 -8.48 -2.81 19.33
C LEU A 210 -9.77 -3.28 20.00
N THR A 211 -9.98 -2.90 21.26
CA THR A 211 -11.17 -3.25 22.04
C THR A 211 -12.14 -2.07 22.13
N VAL A 212 -13.45 -2.32 21.96
CA VAL A 212 -14.47 -1.30 22.17
C VAL A 212 -14.63 -1.04 23.68
N GLY A 213 -14.48 0.24 24.09
CA GLY A 213 -14.66 0.68 25.49
C GLY A 213 -16.10 0.73 25.98
#